data_AF-A0A432NML6-F1
#
_entry.id   AF-A0A432NML6-F1
#
_cell.length_a   1.000
_cell.length_b   1.000
_cell.length_c   1.000
_cell.angle_alpha   90.00
_cell.angle_beta   90.00
_cell.angle_gamma   90.00
#
_symmetry.space_group_name_H-M   'P 1'
#
loop_
_entity.id
_entity.type
_entity.pdbx_description
1 polymer ?
#
loop_
_entity_poly.entity_id
_entity_poly.type
_entity_poly.pdbx_seq_one_letter_code
_entity_poly.pdbx_strand_id
1 'polypeptide(L)'
;MTIDQDVITAQIRDLFDAAAVAGWNWDDAKATKAKEALKAVMFEAQQNRCFYCRRRIKDMLGHSELDHILPKDGRGRIPARLVSNERSDRKNTVGYSRFTFEPLNLVLSCKPCNTAKGTYDSRSDRSIDALEEYVSDDGNYYEWVHPFIHAYEDHIILLKGLIYQPAQGSINGDAVISACKLASVAAVERMACEKKVKEATKVKKAFILLLEESELHDWDYLVGLVCGQFPNESVARIREIGESVRDFAGDD
;
A
#
# COMPACT_ATOMS: atom_id res chain seq x y z
N MET A 1 2.00 -3.66 -12.49
CA MET A 1 2.94 -3.94 -11.41
C MET A 1 2.57 -5.25 -10.77
N THR A 2 3.33 -6.28 -11.13
CA THR A 2 3.51 -7.51 -10.34
C THR A 2 4.93 -7.45 -9.81
N ILE A 3 5.16 -7.91 -8.57
CA ILE A 3 6.51 -8.03 -8.03
C ILE A 3 7.10 -9.35 -8.54
N ASP A 4 8.26 -9.28 -9.17
CA ASP A 4 9.01 -10.47 -9.57
C ASP A 4 9.45 -11.23 -8.31
N GLN A 5 9.21 -12.54 -8.28
CA GLN A 5 9.59 -13.39 -7.14
C GLN A 5 11.10 -13.48 -6.98
N ASP A 6 11.87 -13.24 -8.05
CA ASP A 6 13.34 -13.24 -8.03
C ASP A 6 13.93 -12.10 -7.19
N VAL A 7 13.12 -11.10 -6.83
CA VAL A 7 13.50 -10.09 -5.82
C VAL A 7 13.84 -10.74 -4.46
N ILE A 8 13.23 -11.89 -4.16
CA ILE A 8 13.50 -12.67 -2.96
C ILE A 8 14.63 -13.65 -3.27
N THR A 9 15.86 -13.14 -3.13
CA THR A 9 17.09 -13.91 -3.38
C THR A 9 17.27 -15.06 -2.40
N ALA A 10 18.13 -16.03 -2.73
CA ALA A 10 18.51 -17.12 -1.83
C ALA A 10 19.02 -16.60 -0.48
N GLN A 11 19.81 -15.53 -0.47
CA GLN A 11 20.29 -14.90 0.76
C GLN A 11 19.16 -14.40 1.66
N ILE A 12 18.10 -13.82 1.08
CA ILE A 12 16.93 -13.38 1.85
C ILE A 12 16.19 -14.60 2.41
N ARG A 13 16.01 -15.66 1.61
CA ARG A 13 15.38 -16.91 2.06
C ARG A 13 16.13 -17.52 3.24
N ASP A 14 17.46 -17.62 3.15
CA ASP A 14 18.30 -18.13 4.23
C ASP A 14 18.14 -17.33 5.54
N LEU A 15 17.97 -16.01 5.45
CA LEU A 15 17.73 -15.15 6.62
C LEU A 15 16.37 -15.43 7.27
N PHE A 16 15.32 -15.65 6.46
CA PHE A 16 13.99 -15.99 6.96
C PHE A 16 13.95 -17.41 7.55
N ASP A 17 14.62 -18.38 6.94
CA ASP A 17 14.76 -19.74 7.47
C ASP A 17 15.47 -19.73 8.83
N ALA A 18 16.56 -18.96 8.94
CA ALA A 18 17.28 -18.79 10.20
C ALA A 18 16.42 -18.12 11.30
N ALA A 19 15.49 -17.23 10.92
CA ALA A 19 14.56 -16.58 11.84
C ALA A 19 13.43 -17.53 12.28
N ALA A 20 12.89 -18.35 11.37
CA ALA A 20 11.84 -19.33 11.68
C ALA A 20 12.32 -20.36 12.72
N VAL A 21 13.56 -20.86 12.58
CA VAL A 21 14.17 -21.82 13.53
C VAL A 21 14.37 -21.21 14.92
N ALA A 22 14.53 -19.89 15.04
CA ALA A 22 14.82 -19.21 16.30
C ALA A 22 13.59 -19.01 17.22
N GLY A 23 12.46 -19.64 16.91
CA GLY A 23 11.27 -19.65 17.79
C GLY A 23 10.13 -18.73 17.34
N TRP A 24 10.06 -18.40 16.05
CA TRP A 24 8.94 -17.66 15.43
C TRP A 24 8.64 -16.28 16.05
N ASN A 25 9.60 -15.68 16.76
CA ASN A 25 9.41 -14.34 17.32
C ASN A 25 9.71 -13.27 16.27
N TRP A 26 8.69 -12.56 15.81
CA TRP A 26 8.78 -11.50 14.79
C TRP A 26 9.72 -10.35 15.19
N ASP A 27 9.94 -10.15 16.49
CA ASP A 27 10.74 -9.06 17.03
C ASP A 27 12.15 -9.48 17.45
N ASP A 28 12.55 -10.72 17.16
CA ASP A 28 13.93 -11.19 17.38
C ASP A 28 14.94 -10.47 16.46
N ALA A 29 16.22 -10.47 16.86
CA ALA A 29 17.31 -9.88 16.09
C ALA A 29 17.47 -10.52 14.69
N LYS A 30 17.30 -11.85 14.56
CA LYS A 30 17.36 -12.54 13.26
C LYS A 30 16.19 -12.16 12.37
N ALA A 31 14.99 -12.11 12.94
CA ALA A 31 13.79 -11.65 12.26
C ALA A 31 13.96 -10.20 11.79
N THR A 32 14.55 -9.33 12.61
CA THR A 32 14.84 -7.94 12.26
C THR A 32 15.78 -7.85 11.05
N LYS A 33 16.89 -8.60 11.06
CA LYS A 33 17.82 -8.65 9.93
C LYS A 33 17.14 -9.14 8.63
N ALA A 34 16.32 -10.19 8.71
CA ALA A 34 15.59 -10.72 7.57
C ALA A 34 14.60 -9.68 6.99
N LYS A 35 13.83 -9.02 7.87
CA LYS A 35 12.88 -7.97 7.51
C LYS A 35 13.57 -6.77 6.87
N GLU A 36 14.70 -6.32 7.41
CA GLU A 36 15.47 -5.19 6.84
C GLU A 36 15.97 -5.51 5.43
N ALA A 37 16.52 -6.71 5.21
CA ALA A 37 16.96 -7.16 3.90
C ALA A 37 15.80 -7.22 2.89
N LEU A 38 14.65 -7.78 3.29
CA LEU A 38 13.46 -7.81 2.45
C LEU A 38 12.91 -6.41 2.16
N LYS A 39 12.85 -5.54 3.17
CA LYS A 39 12.33 -4.18 3.02
C LYS A 39 13.15 -3.38 2.01
N ALA A 40 14.49 -3.51 2.04
CA ALA A 40 15.38 -2.83 1.12
C ALA A 40 15.07 -3.19 -0.35
N VAL A 41 14.97 -4.49 -0.68
CA VAL A 41 14.67 -4.93 -2.05
C VAL A 41 13.23 -4.61 -2.45
N MET A 42 12.27 -4.64 -1.51
CA MET A 42 10.88 -4.28 -1.78
C MET A 42 10.69 -2.79 -2.07
N PHE A 43 11.50 -1.91 -1.48
CA PHE A 43 11.47 -0.49 -1.81
C PHE A 43 11.81 -0.25 -3.28
N GLU A 44 12.83 -0.95 -3.80
CA GLU A 44 13.22 -0.88 -5.20
C GLU A 44 12.14 -1.49 -6.10
N ALA A 45 11.74 -2.74 -5.84
CA ALA A 45 10.76 -3.46 -6.67
C ALA A 45 9.37 -2.78 -6.70
N GLN A 46 8.98 -2.09 -5.62
CA GLN A 46 7.73 -1.34 -5.56
C GLN A 46 7.89 0.15 -5.89
N GLN A 47 9.06 0.58 -6.35
CA GLN A 47 9.35 1.97 -6.75
C GLN A 47 9.02 2.98 -5.65
N ASN A 48 9.37 2.65 -4.40
CA ASN A 48 9.08 3.44 -3.20
C ASN A 48 7.60 3.73 -2.98
N ARG A 49 6.70 2.82 -3.39
CA ARG A 49 5.25 2.96 -3.23
C ARG A 49 4.67 1.85 -2.36
N CYS A 50 3.67 2.21 -1.58
CA CYS A 50 2.82 1.23 -0.92
C CYS A 50 2.16 0.34 -1.98
N PHE A 51 2.22 -0.98 -1.82
CA PHE A 51 1.63 -1.89 -2.80
C PHE A 51 0.14 -1.62 -3.01
N TYR A 52 -0.61 -1.39 -1.93
CA TYR A 52 -2.07 -1.26 -1.98
C TYR A 52 -2.57 0.07 -2.53
N CYS A 53 -2.06 1.19 -2.02
CA CYS A 53 -2.55 2.52 -2.40
C CYS A 53 -1.68 3.23 -3.44
N ARG A 54 -0.53 2.65 -3.81
CA ARG A 54 0.44 3.21 -4.79
C ARG A 54 1.00 4.61 -4.47
N ARG A 55 0.66 5.18 -3.31
CA ARG A 55 1.29 6.42 -2.82
C ARG A 55 2.75 6.16 -2.49
N ARG A 56 3.58 7.17 -2.75
CA ARG A 56 4.98 7.18 -2.33
C ARG A 56 5.06 7.03 -0.81
N ILE A 57 5.99 6.20 -0.36
CA ILE A 57 6.31 5.98 1.04
C ILE A 57 7.81 6.16 1.23
N LYS A 58 8.20 6.64 2.41
CA LYS A 58 9.60 6.82 2.79
C LYS A 58 10.06 5.65 3.62
N ASP A 59 11.36 5.34 3.53
CA ASP A 59 11.99 4.37 4.42
C ASP A 59 12.25 5.00 5.78
N MET A 60 11.17 5.19 6.54
CA MET A 60 11.17 5.72 7.89
C MET A 60 10.18 4.94 8.74
N LEU A 61 10.49 4.77 10.02
CA LEU A 61 9.62 4.09 10.96
C LEU A 61 8.23 4.75 10.98
N GLY A 62 7.18 3.94 10.89
CA GLY A 62 5.79 4.41 10.89
C GLY A 62 5.28 4.94 9.55
N HIS A 63 6.14 5.05 8.52
CA HIS A 63 5.74 5.41 7.15
C HIS A 63 5.59 4.18 6.25
N SER A 64 6.37 3.13 6.51
CA SER A 64 6.41 1.89 5.76
C SER A 64 6.50 0.68 6.68
N GLU A 65 5.72 -0.35 6.38
CA GLU A 65 5.59 -1.60 7.14
C GLU A 65 5.60 -2.79 6.17
N LEU A 66 6.16 -3.93 6.61
CA LEU A 66 5.96 -5.20 5.92
C LEU A 66 4.63 -5.78 6.40
N ASP A 67 3.63 -5.81 5.52
CA ASP A 67 2.31 -6.38 5.78
C ASP A 67 2.28 -7.84 5.37
N HIS A 68 1.60 -8.66 6.16
CA HIS A 68 1.34 -10.06 5.86
C HIS A 68 0.09 -10.18 4.98
N ILE A 69 0.21 -10.80 3.81
CA ILE A 69 -0.92 -11.02 2.90
C ILE A 69 -1.94 -11.95 3.57
N LEU A 70 -1.50 -13.12 4.02
CA LEU A 70 -2.22 -14.00 4.93
C LEU A 70 -1.87 -13.64 6.38
N PRO A 71 -2.85 -13.28 7.23
CA PRO A 71 -2.60 -12.78 8.57
C PRO A 71 -1.92 -13.83 9.45
N LYS A 72 -0.84 -13.46 10.15
CA LYS A 72 -0.11 -14.39 11.02
C LYS A 72 -0.93 -14.87 12.22
N ASP A 73 -1.67 -13.95 12.85
CA ASP A 73 -2.37 -14.20 14.11
C ASP A 73 -3.86 -14.42 13.88
N GLY A 74 -4.42 -15.38 14.63
CA GLY A 74 -5.86 -15.56 14.71
C GLY A 74 -6.55 -14.41 15.43
N ARG A 75 -7.76 -14.06 14.97
CA ARG A 75 -8.62 -13.05 15.60
C ARG A 75 -10.07 -13.47 15.53
N GLY A 76 -10.84 -13.13 16.55
CA GLY A 76 -12.27 -13.46 16.62
C GLY A 76 -12.51 -14.73 17.43
N ARG A 77 -13.76 -14.93 17.86
CA ARG A 77 -14.14 -16.03 18.77
C ARG A 77 -15.38 -16.80 18.32
N ILE A 78 -16.02 -16.38 17.23
CA ILE A 78 -17.25 -16.98 16.72
C ILE A 78 -16.84 -17.95 15.61
N PRO A 79 -16.92 -19.28 15.81
CA PRO A 79 -16.39 -20.26 14.86
C PRO A 79 -16.95 -20.11 13.44
N ALA A 80 -18.25 -19.86 13.31
CA ALA A 80 -18.88 -19.64 12.01
C ALA A 80 -18.26 -18.48 11.21
N ARG A 81 -17.76 -17.42 11.88
CA ARG A 81 -17.10 -16.28 11.21
C ARG A 81 -15.64 -16.57 10.83
N LEU A 82 -15.00 -17.52 11.52
CA LEU A 82 -13.60 -17.90 11.25
C LEU A 82 -13.42 -18.64 9.93
N VAL A 83 -14.51 -19.22 9.39
CA VAL A 83 -14.54 -19.98 8.14
C VAL A 83 -15.48 -19.39 7.08
N SER A 84 -16.10 -18.25 7.40
CA SER A 84 -17.04 -17.55 6.50
C SER A 84 -16.30 -16.81 5.39
N ASN A 85 -16.80 -16.91 4.16
CA ASN A 85 -16.31 -16.12 3.02
C ASN A 85 -16.96 -14.73 2.93
N GLU A 86 -17.90 -14.41 3.83
CA GLU A 86 -18.49 -13.07 3.91
C GLU A 86 -17.43 -12.04 4.26
N ARG A 87 -17.32 -10.98 3.46
CA ARG A 87 -16.28 -9.96 3.63
C ARG A 87 -16.30 -9.25 4.98
N SER A 88 -17.48 -9.11 5.57
CA SER A 88 -17.65 -8.53 6.91
C SER A 88 -17.03 -9.41 8.01
N ASP A 89 -16.90 -10.71 7.76
CA ASP A 89 -16.34 -11.68 8.71
C ASP A 89 -14.84 -11.88 8.54
N ARG A 90 -14.24 -11.47 7.41
CA ARG A 90 -12.83 -11.73 7.07
C ARG A 90 -11.77 -11.18 8.03
N LYS A 91 -12.13 -10.26 8.93
CA LYS A 91 -11.24 -9.84 10.05
C LYS A 91 -11.27 -10.78 11.25
N ASN A 92 -12.19 -11.73 11.28
CA ASN A 92 -12.17 -12.88 12.18
C ASN A 92 -11.51 -14.01 11.40
N THR A 93 -10.31 -14.44 11.77
CA THR A 93 -9.51 -15.42 11.04
C THR A 93 -8.87 -16.40 12.02
N VAL A 94 -8.60 -17.62 11.58
CA VAL A 94 -7.81 -18.59 12.35
C VAL A 94 -6.34 -18.20 12.44
N GLY A 95 -5.86 -17.36 11.52
CA GLY A 95 -4.45 -16.98 11.40
C GLY A 95 -3.60 -18.09 10.76
N TYR A 96 -2.48 -17.67 10.19
CA TYR A 96 -1.56 -18.50 9.43
C TYR A 96 -0.15 -18.36 9.96
N SER A 97 0.04 -18.73 11.24
CA SER A 97 1.32 -18.55 11.93
C SER A 97 2.49 -19.20 11.21
N ARG A 98 2.27 -20.34 10.52
CA ARG A 98 3.28 -21.02 9.68
C ARG A 98 3.80 -20.19 8.51
N PHE A 99 3.08 -19.15 8.08
CA PHE A 99 3.51 -18.25 7.01
C PHE A 99 4.03 -16.91 7.55
N THR A 100 4.29 -16.82 8.86
CA THR A 100 4.82 -15.58 9.47
C THR A 100 6.14 -15.15 8.83
N PHE A 101 7.02 -16.11 8.56
CA PHE A 101 8.36 -15.91 8.00
C PHE A 101 8.45 -16.33 6.53
N GLU A 102 7.33 -16.47 5.84
CA GLU A 102 7.34 -16.70 4.40
C GLU A 102 7.54 -15.34 3.70
N PRO A 103 8.68 -15.09 3.02
CA PRO A 103 8.93 -13.80 2.38
C PRO A 103 7.93 -13.48 1.27
N LEU A 104 7.35 -14.49 0.58
CA LEU A 104 6.28 -14.27 -0.40
C LEU A 104 4.93 -13.92 0.23
N ASN A 105 4.78 -14.09 1.54
CA ASN A 105 3.63 -13.64 2.31
C ASN A 105 3.76 -12.18 2.76
N LEU A 106 4.85 -11.49 2.40
CA LEU A 106 5.16 -10.15 2.89
C LEU A 106 5.23 -9.12 1.76
N VAL A 107 4.71 -7.92 2.03
CA VAL A 107 4.74 -6.81 1.07
C VAL A 107 4.96 -5.48 1.75
N LEU A 108 5.64 -4.56 1.07
CA LEU A 108 5.82 -3.21 1.57
C LEU A 108 4.52 -2.41 1.44
N SER A 109 4.00 -1.93 2.56
CA SER A 109 2.77 -1.16 2.63
C SER A 109 2.95 0.10 3.48
N CYS A 110 2.04 1.07 3.33
CA CYS A 110 1.98 2.20 4.25
C CYS A 110 1.19 1.82 5.51
N LYS A 111 1.54 2.44 6.63
CA LYS A 111 0.87 2.20 7.92
C LYS A 111 -0.65 2.32 7.87
N PRO A 112 -1.27 3.33 7.21
CA PRO A 112 -2.73 3.39 7.10
C PRO A 112 -3.35 2.18 6.41
N CYS A 113 -2.75 1.67 5.32
CA CYS A 113 -3.28 0.51 4.60
C CYS A 113 -3.11 -0.78 5.40
N ASN A 114 -1.92 -0.98 6.00
CA ASN A 114 -1.67 -2.13 6.88
C ASN A 114 -2.65 -2.15 8.07
N THR A 115 -2.78 -1.02 8.76
CA THR A 115 -3.71 -0.87 9.90
C THR A 115 -5.16 -1.11 9.46
N ALA A 116 -5.56 -0.58 8.29
CA ALA A 116 -6.90 -0.76 7.77
C ALA A 116 -7.19 -2.22 7.40
N LYS A 117 -6.25 -2.90 6.73
CA LYS A 117 -6.33 -4.35 6.44
C LYS A 117 -6.43 -5.14 7.75
N GLY A 118 -5.49 -4.94 8.67
CA GLY A 118 -5.39 -5.68 9.92
C GLY A 118 -5.38 -7.19 9.66
N THR A 119 -6.21 -7.94 10.36
CA THR A 119 -6.32 -9.41 10.19
C THR A 119 -7.29 -9.84 9.09
N TYR A 120 -7.51 -9.00 8.07
CA TYR A 120 -8.31 -9.42 6.92
C TYR A 120 -7.68 -10.64 6.26
N ASP A 121 -8.46 -11.72 6.18
CA ASP A 121 -8.08 -12.99 5.61
C ASP A 121 -8.24 -12.99 4.09
N SER A 122 -7.11 -13.05 3.40
CA SER A 122 -6.98 -12.92 1.95
C SER A 122 -7.30 -14.19 1.17
N ARG A 123 -7.56 -15.34 1.82
CA ARG A 123 -7.91 -16.58 1.11
C ARG A 123 -9.25 -16.47 0.40
N SER A 124 -9.37 -17.04 -0.80
CA SER A 124 -10.62 -17.04 -1.55
C SER A 124 -11.71 -17.84 -0.85
N ASP A 125 -11.43 -19.12 -0.57
CA ASP A 125 -12.33 -20.02 0.16
C ASP A 125 -11.75 -20.37 1.53
N ARG A 126 -12.43 -19.93 2.60
CA ARG A 126 -12.09 -20.14 4.01
C ARG A 126 -12.91 -21.26 4.65
N SER A 127 -13.84 -21.87 3.90
CA SER A 127 -14.65 -22.99 4.37
C SER A 127 -13.88 -24.31 4.40
N ILE A 128 -12.76 -24.37 3.68
CA ILE A 128 -11.80 -25.47 3.68
C ILE A 128 -10.54 -25.10 4.45
N ASP A 129 -9.81 -26.09 4.94
CA ASP A 129 -8.51 -25.85 5.58
C ASP A 129 -7.50 -25.27 4.59
N ALA A 130 -6.62 -24.40 5.07
CA ALA A 130 -5.55 -23.85 4.25
C ALA A 130 -4.50 -24.93 3.96
N LEU A 131 -3.94 -24.89 2.75
CA LEU A 131 -2.84 -25.76 2.35
C LEU A 131 -1.63 -25.58 3.27
N GLU A 132 -0.89 -26.67 3.49
CA GLU A 132 0.30 -26.66 4.36
C GLU A 132 1.38 -25.74 3.81
N GLU A 133 1.60 -25.78 2.50
CA GLU A 133 2.54 -24.95 1.77
C GLU A 133 1.94 -23.58 1.41
N TYR A 134 2.81 -22.58 1.25
CA TYR A 134 2.40 -21.26 0.78
C TYR A 134 2.15 -21.30 -0.72
N VAL A 135 0.99 -20.77 -1.15
CA VAL A 135 0.59 -20.79 -2.56
C VAL A 135 1.15 -19.56 -3.26
N SER A 136 2.19 -19.71 -4.08
CA SER A 136 2.85 -18.58 -4.75
C SER A 136 2.56 -18.46 -6.25
N ASP A 137 1.72 -19.34 -6.80
CA ASP A 137 1.50 -19.48 -8.25
C ASP A 137 0.01 -19.59 -8.67
N ASP A 138 -0.91 -19.85 -7.73
CA ASP A 138 -2.36 -19.86 -8.01
C ASP A 138 -3.05 -18.59 -7.50
N GLY A 139 -3.42 -17.72 -8.44
CA GLY A 139 -4.18 -16.50 -8.14
C GLY A 139 -5.57 -16.75 -7.58
N ASN A 140 -6.19 -17.90 -7.89
CA ASN A 140 -7.54 -18.24 -7.42
C ASN A 140 -7.57 -18.61 -5.93
N TYR A 141 -6.41 -18.86 -5.32
CA TYR A 141 -6.31 -19.09 -3.89
C TYR A 141 -6.58 -17.82 -3.05
N TYR A 142 -6.59 -16.64 -3.68
CA TYR A 142 -6.69 -15.35 -3.01
C TYR A 142 -7.95 -14.56 -3.43
N GLU A 143 -8.72 -14.05 -2.46
CA GLU A 143 -9.65 -12.92 -2.62
C GLU A 143 -8.91 -11.61 -2.31
N TRP A 144 -7.73 -11.44 -2.89
CA TRP A 144 -6.85 -10.30 -2.66
C TRP A 144 -5.93 -10.09 -3.86
N VAL A 145 -5.52 -8.84 -4.12
CA VAL A 145 -4.48 -8.59 -5.14
C VAL A 145 -3.14 -9.04 -4.55
N HIS A 146 -2.78 -10.29 -4.82
CA HIS A 146 -1.51 -10.87 -4.36
C HIS A 146 -0.31 -10.26 -5.12
N PRO A 147 0.69 -9.67 -4.43
CA PRO A 147 1.78 -8.91 -5.04
C PRO A 147 2.65 -9.65 -6.05
N PHE A 148 2.84 -10.94 -5.85
CA PHE A 148 3.74 -11.78 -6.65
C PHE A 148 3.03 -12.62 -7.72
N ILE A 149 1.70 -12.53 -7.79
CA ILE A 149 0.88 -13.35 -8.70
C ILE A 149 0.05 -12.45 -9.61
N HIS A 150 -0.57 -11.42 -9.05
CA HIS A 150 -1.50 -10.56 -9.75
C HIS A 150 -0.82 -9.27 -10.22
N ALA A 151 -1.07 -8.89 -11.47
CA ALA A 151 -0.75 -7.55 -11.96
C ALA A 151 -1.74 -6.54 -11.37
N TYR A 152 -1.23 -5.58 -10.59
CA TYR A 152 -2.07 -4.62 -9.86
C TYR A 152 -3.14 -3.94 -10.73
N GLU A 153 -2.78 -3.52 -11.94
CA GLU A 153 -3.62 -2.74 -12.86
C GLU A 153 -4.71 -3.58 -13.52
N ASP A 154 -4.55 -4.91 -13.55
CA ASP A 154 -5.61 -5.83 -13.98
C ASP A 154 -6.74 -5.92 -12.95
N HIS A 155 -6.50 -5.45 -11.72
CA HIS A 155 -7.47 -5.50 -10.63
C HIS A 155 -7.89 -4.12 -10.11
N ILE A 156 -7.04 -3.10 -10.15
CA ILE A 156 -7.33 -1.76 -9.62
C ILE A 156 -6.94 -0.69 -10.63
N ILE A 157 -7.94 0.10 -11.04
CA ILE A 157 -7.75 1.33 -11.79
C ILE A 157 -7.50 2.46 -10.79
N LEU A 158 -6.36 3.13 -10.91
CA LEU A 158 -6.02 4.33 -10.14
C LEU A 158 -6.05 5.55 -11.05
N LEU A 159 -7.06 6.41 -10.84
CA LEU A 159 -7.18 7.69 -11.54
C LEU A 159 -6.54 8.82 -10.72
N LYS A 160 -6.27 9.95 -11.38
CA LYS A 160 -5.87 11.19 -10.72
C LYS A 160 -6.88 11.57 -9.62
N GLY A 161 -6.40 12.25 -8.59
CA GLY A 161 -7.18 12.54 -7.38
C GLY A 161 -7.23 11.39 -6.38
N LEU A 162 -6.41 10.34 -6.57
CA LEU A 162 -6.39 9.12 -5.74
C LEU A 162 -7.76 8.43 -5.71
N ILE A 163 -8.37 8.29 -6.89
CA ILE A 163 -9.65 7.60 -7.06
C ILE A 163 -9.34 6.16 -7.48
N TYR A 164 -9.77 5.21 -6.65
CA TYR A 164 -9.54 3.77 -6.87
C TYR A 164 -10.84 3.11 -7.29
N GLN A 165 -10.80 2.30 -8.34
CA GLN A 165 -11.93 1.53 -8.83
C GLN A 165 -11.48 0.09 -9.13
N PRO A 166 -12.31 -0.93 -8.84
CA PRO A 166 -12.01 -2.28 -9.28
C PRO A 166 -12.01 -2.32 -10.81
N ALA A 167 -10.93 -2.82 -11.40
CA ALA A 167 -10.83 -2.99 -12.84
C ALA A 167 -11.80 -4.09 -13.29
N GLN A 168 -12.69 -3.78 -14.24
CA GLN A 168 -13.60 -4.75 -14.87
C GLN A 168 -14.40 -5.62 -13.87
N GLY A 169 -14.75 -5.09 -12.68
CA GLY A 169 -15.47 -5.84 -11.65
C GLY A 169 -14.61 -6.81 -10.84
N SER A 170 -13.28 -6.66 -10.86
CA SER A 170 -12.32 -7.47 -10.11
C SER A 170 -12.65 -7.57 -8.61
N ILE A 171 -12.94 -8.78 -8.16
CA ILE A 171 -13.23 -9.09 -6.75
C ILE A 171 -11.97 -8.86 -5.89
N ASN A 172 -10.78 -9.25 -6.38
CA ASN A 172 -9.50 -9.03 -5.70
C ASN A 172 -9.24 -7.53 -5.48
N GLY A 173 -9.47 -6.72 -6.53
CA GLY A 173 -9.28 -5.27 -6.47
C GLY A 173 -10.24 -4.61 -5.49
N ASP A 174 -11.52 -4.99 -5.54
CA ASP A 174 -12.54 -4.49 -4.63
C ASP A 174 -12.27 -4.89 -3.17
N ALA A 175 -11.75 -6.09 -2.93
CA ALA A 175 -11.32 -6.54 -1.60
C ALA A 175 -10.23 -5.62 -1.03
N VAL A 176 -9.18 -5.33 -1.80
CA VAL A 176 -8.10 -4.39 -1.40
C VAL A 176 -8.65 -2.99 -1.17
N ILE A 177 -9.41 -2.45 -2.12
CA ILE A 177 -9.97 -1.08 -2.04
C ILE A 177 -10.80 -0.91 -0.76
N SER A 178 -11.67 -1.88 -0.50
CA SER A 178 -12.59 -1.88 0.64
C SER A 178 -11.87 -2.12 1.97
N ALA A 179 -11.06 -3.17 2.07
CA ALA A 179 -10.42 -3.55 3.33
C ALA A 179 -9.34 -2.53 3.76
N CYS A 180 -8.56 -2.01 2.81
CA CYS A 180 -7.57 -0.96 3.08
C CYS A 180 -8.17 0.45 3.17
N LYS A 181 -9.48 0.60 2.94
CA LYS A 181 -10.20 1.88 2.99
C LYS A 181 -9.53 2.96 2.15
N LEU A 182 -9.23 2.66 0.89
CA LEU A 182 -8.40 3.54 0.05
C LEU A 182 -9.02 4.93 -0.17
N ALA A 183 -10.35 5.05 -0.15
CA ALA A 183 -11.04 6.35 -0.16
C ALA A 183 -10.71 7.23 1.06
N SER A 184 -10.59 6.64 2.25
CA SER A 184 -10.17 7.36 3.46
C SER A 184 -8.71 7.80 3.37
N VAL A 185 -7.85 6.94 2.80
CA VAL A 185 -6.45 7.29 2.52
C VAL A 185 -6.37 8.47 1.56
N ALA A 186 -7.14 8.46 0.47
CA ALA A 186 -7.22 9.57 -0.48
C ALA A 186 -7.69 10.88 0.16
N ALA A 187 -8.67 10.81 1.07
CA ALA A 187 -9.14 11.98 1.81
C ALA A 187 -8.04 12.59 2.71
N VAL A 188 -7.24 11.75 3.37
CA VAL A 188 -6.11 12.21 4.19
C VAL A 188 -5.06 12.94 3.34
N GLU A 189 -4.74 12.43 2.15
CA GLU A 189 -3.80 13.11 1.24
C GLU A 189 -4.32 14.45 0.75
N ARG A 190 -5.61 14.57 0.42
CA ARG A 190 -6.21 15.85 0.05
C ARG A 190 -6.09 16.87 1.18
N MET A 191 -6.38 16.47 2.42
CA MET A 191 -6.20 17.32 3.60
C MET A 191 -4.72 17.71 3.82
N ALA A 192 -3.78 16.79 3.54
CA ALA A 192 -2.36 17.09 3.63
C ALA A 192 -1.93 18.14 2.59
N CYS A 193 -2.42 18.03 1.34
CA CYS A 193 -2.19 19.04 0.30
C CYS A 193 -2.72 20.42 0.72
N GLU A 194 -3.96 20.48 1.21
CA GLU A 194 -4.56 21.73 1.70
C GLU A 194 -3.74 22.36 2.84
N LYS A 195 -3.25 21.54 3.77
CA LYS A 195 -2.41 22.02 4.87
C LYS A 195 -1.09 22.61 4.36
N LYS A 196 -0.40 21.93 3.43
CA LYS A 196 0.84 22.44 2.81
C LYS A 196 0.63 23.82 2.19
N VAL A 197 -0.49 23.99 1.47
CA VAL A 197 -0.82 25.28 0.83
C VAL A 197 -1.13 26.35 1.88
N LYS A 198 -1.87 26.04 2.94
CA LYS A 198 -2.18 26.98 4.03
C LYS A 198 -0.93 27.50 4.75
N GLU A 199 0.13 26.70 4.83
CA GLU A 199 1.43 27.07 5.41
C GLU A 199 2.30 27.91 4.45
N ALA A 200 1.91 28.04 3.17
CA ALA A 200 2.64 28.82 2.19
C ALA A 200 2.32 30.32 2.32
N THR A 201 3.35 31.14 2.41
CA THR A 201 3.25 32.60 2.45
C THR A 201 3.34 33.26 1.07
N LYS A 202 3.71 32.49 0.04
CA LYS A 202 3.86 32.95 -1.35
C LYS A 202 3.35 31.89 -2.31
N VAL A 203 2.76 32.31 -3.43
CA VAL A 203 2.25 31.43 -4.50
C VAL A 203 3.34 30.44 -4.97
N LYS A 204 4.55 30.91 -5.27
CA LYS A 204 5.67 30.06 -5.70
C LYS A 204 6.01 28.97 -4.65
N LYS A 205 5.99 29.33 -3.36
CA LYS A 205 6.24 28.37 -2.27
C LYS A 205 5.14 27.30 -2.20
N ALA A 206 3.88 27.68 -2.43
CA ALA A 206 2.77 26.73 -2.44
C ALA A 206 2.94 25.67 -3.54
N PHE A 207 3.30 26.07 -4.76
CA PHE A 207 3.55 25.13 -5.86
C PHE A 207 4.78 24.24 -5.60
N ILE A 208 5.86 24.77 -5.03
CA ILE A 208 7.03 23.95 -4.66
C ILE A 208 6.61 22.84 -3.67
N LEU A 209 5.76 23.15 -2.68
CA LEU A 209 5.30 22.16 -1.70
C LEU A 209 4.34 21.11 -2.30
N LEU A 210 3.66 21.45 -3.40
CA LEU A 210 2.71 20.58 -4.11
C LEU A 210 3.32 19.85 -5.31
N LEU A 211 4.58 20.08 -5.64
CA LEU A 211 5.17 19.60 -6.89
C LEU A 211 5.08 18.08 -7.05
N GLU A 212 5.44 17.33 -6.00
CA GLU A 212 5.33 15.86 -5.97
C GLU A 212 3.87 15.37 -6.10
N GLU A 213 2.90 16.19 -5.69
CA GLU A 213 1.47 15.83 -5.72
C GLU A 213 0.91 15.83 -7.14
N SER A 214 1.60 16.46 -8.10
CA SER A 214 1.20 16.45 -9.52
C SER A 214 1.22 15.05 -10.14
N GLU A 215 1.96 14.10 -9.54
CA GLU A 215 1.90 12.69 -9.92
C GLU A 215 0.53 12.07 -9.61
N LEU A 216 -0.12 12.51 -8.52
CA LEU A 216 -1.32 11.90 -7.97
C LEU A 216 -2.58 12.71 -8.26
N HIS A 217 -2.45 14.02 -8.45
CA HIS A 217 -3.55 14.96 -8.63
C HIS A 217 -3.48 15.67 -9.97
N ASP A 218 -4.63 16.08 -10.49
CA ASP A 218 -4.72 16.93 -11.67
C ASP A 218 -4.13 18.32 -11.38
N TRP A 219 -3.48 18.89 -12.39
CA TRP A 219 -2.85 20.21 -12.23
C TRP A 219 -3.88 21.30 -11.90
N ASP A 220 -5.06 21.25 -12.51
CA ASP A 220 -6.13 22.20 -12.23
C ASP A 220 -6.65 22.12 -10.79
N TYR A 221 -6.66 20.91 -10.21
CA TYR A 221 -6.99 20.75 -8.79
C TYR A 221 -5.95 21.44 -7.90
N LEU A 222 -4.66 21.24 -8.18
CA LEU A 222 -3.57 21.87 -7.41
C LEU A 222 -3.60 23.40 -7.55
N VAL A 223 -3.79 23.92 -8.76
CA VAL A 223 -4.00 25.36 -9.02
C VAL A 223 -5.19 25.87 -8.22
N GLY A 224 -6.30 25.13 -8.19
CA GLY A 224 -7.50 25.48 -7.41
C GLY A 224 -7.22 25.62 -5.92
N LEU A 225 -6.43 24.71 -5.33
CA LEU A 225 -6.01 24.81 -3.93
C LEU A 225 -5.21 26.11 -3.66
N VAL A 226 -4.27 26.44 -4.56
CA VAL A 226 -3.45 27.65 -4.43
C VAL A 226 -4.30 28.91 -4.59
N CYS A 227 -5.22 28.95 -5.56
CA CYS A 227 -6.18 30.05 -5.71
C CYS A 227 -7.00 30.29 -4.44
N GLY A 228 -7.45 29.21 -3.78
CA GLY A 228 -8.20 29.32 -2.53
C GLY A 228 -7.39 29.97 -1.38
N GLN A 229 -6.08 29.75 -1.35
CA GLN A 229 -5.18 30.34 -0.35
C GLN A 229 -4.76 31.78 -0.69
N PHE A 230 -4.66 32.12 -1.96
CA PHE A 230 -4.24 33.46 -2.43
C PHE A 230 -5.38 34.15 -3.21
N PRO A 231 -6.52 34.46 -2.56
CA PRO A 231 -7.71 34.98 -3.25
C PRO A 231 -7.52 36.37 -3.86
N ASN A 232 -6.48 37.11 -3.44
CA ASN A 232 -6.16 38.44 -3.97
C ASN A 232 -5.23 38.41 -5.19
N GLU A 233 -4.70 37.24 -5.57
CA GLU A 233 -3.87 37.07 -6.75
C GLU A 233 -4.73 36.62 -7.93
N SER A 234 -4.43 37.11 -9.14
CA SER A 234 -5.19 36.70 -10.32
C SER A 234 -4.88 35.24 -10.68
N VAL A 235 -5.91 34.50 -11.13
CA VAL A 235 -5.76 33.10 -11.55
C VAL A 235 -4.69 32.96 -12.65
N ALA A 236 -4.61 33.91 -13.57
CA ALA A 236 -3.60 33.93 -14.64
C ALA A 236 -2.18 33.99 -14.07
N ARG A 237 -1.93 34.87 -13.10
CA ARG A 237 -0.62 34.99 -12.45
C ARG A 237 -0.28 33.76 -11.61
N ILE A 238 -1.26 33.17 -10.93
CA ILE A 238 -1.06 31.92 -10.19
C ILE A 238 -0.65 30.79 -11.14
N ARG A 239 -1.34 30.64 -12.29
CA ARG A 239 -1.00 29.63 -13.30
C ARG A 239 0.40 29.85 -13.87
N GLU A 240 0.75 31.07 -14.25
CA GLU A 240 2.09 31.41 -14.76
C GLU A 240 3.20 31.00 -13.77
N ILE A 241 3.03 31.34 -12.48
CA ILE A 241 4.00 30.96 -11.45
C ILE A 241 4.06 29.44 -11.28
N GLY A 242 2.90 28.76 -11.31
CA GLY A 242 2.83 27.31 -11.19
C GLY A 242 3.50 26.60 -12.36
N GLU A 243 3.25 27.03 -13.59
CA GLU A 243 3.88 26.51 -14.80
C GLU A 243 5.39 26.70 -14.74
N SER A 244 5.87 27.89 -14.38
CA SER A 244 7.30 28.15 -14.18
C SER A 244 7.94 27.22 -13.14
N VAL A 245 7.24 26.87 -12.06
CA VAL A 245 7.74 25.90 -11.06
C VAL A 245 7.77 24.48 -11.62
N ARG A 246 6.76 24.10 -12.39
CA ARG A 246 6.67 22.75 -12.98
C ARG A 246 7.73 22.54 -14.06
N ASP A 247 7.94 23.54 -14.92
CA ASP A 247 8.92 23.48 -16.00
C ASP A 247 10.34 23.38 -15.45
N PHE A 248 10.66 24.16 -14.41
CA PHE A 248 11.95 24.06 -13.71
C PHE A 248 12.21 22.67 -13.09
N ALA A 249 11.17 21.93 -12.75
CA ALA A 249 11.28 20.59 -12.18
C ALA A 249 11.31 19.46 -13.21
N GLY A 250 10.98 19.73 -14.47
CA GLY A 250 10.99 18.75 -15.56
C GLY A 250 12.30 18.68 -16.34
N ASP A 251 13.25 19.58 -16.04
CA ASP A 251 14.56 19.68 -16.68
C ASP A 251 15.68 18.89 -15.95
N ASP A 252 15.35 18.18 -14.87
CA ASP A 252 16.25 17.29 -14.07
C ASP A 252 15.82 15.81 -14.18
#